data_AF-A0A7K6RZ82-F1
#
_entry.id   AF-A0A7K6RZ82-F1
#
_cell.length_a   1.000
_cell.length_b   1.000
_cell.length_c   1.000
_cell.angle_alpha   90.00
_cell.angle_beta   90.00
_cell.angle_gamma   90.00
#
_symmetry.space_group_name_H-M   'P 1'
#
loop_
_entity.id
_entity.type
_entity.pdbx_description
1 polymer ?
#
loop_
_entity_poly.entity_id
_entity_poly.type
_entity_poly.pdbx_seq_one_letter_code
_entity_poly.pdbx_strand_id
1 'polypeptide(L)'
;AVKRAPQCLPEAVPEGKRTRPTNPAQPVRQTQKRSRVSQHPYRDRVIHLLALKSYKKPELLVRLLRDGIRQKDKDCLGSVLQQVATLNPKDNTYTLKDYLFKALQRDWPGYDEREKQALEVILAR
;
A
#
# COMPACT_ATOMS: atom_id res chain seq x y z
N ALA A 1 9.75 -14.87 -73.70
CA ALA A 1 8.42 -14.22 -73.79
C ALA A 1 8.37 -13.03 -72.82
N VAL A 2 8.09 -11.86 -73.40
CA VAL A 2 7.61 -10.57 -72.84
C VAL A 2 7.24 -10.48 -71.36
N LYS A 3 7.72 -9.42 -70.69
CA LYS A 3 6.93 -8.44 -69.89
C LYS A 3 7.90 -7.36 -69.35
N ARG A 4 7.90 -6.14 -69.91
CA ARG A 4 7.03 -4.97 -69.66
C ARG A 4 7.77 -3.92 -68.82
N ALA A 5 7.90 -2.73 -69.41
CA ALA A 5 8.37 -1.47 -68.85
C ALA A 5 7.22 -0.78 -68.05
N PRO A 6 7.21 0.53 -67.71
CA PRO A 6 8.21 1.43 -67.09
C PRO A 6 7.57 2.41 -66.02
N GLN A 7 8.38 3.34 -65.48
CA GLN A 7 8.05 4.73 -65.01
C GLN A 7 7.44 5.03 -63.62
N CYS A 8 7.95 6.15 -63.08
CA CYS A 8 7.31 7.25 -62.35
C CYS A 8 7.50 7.37 -60.82
N LEU A 9 8.23 8.44 -60.47
CA LEU A 9 8.25 9.25 -59.21
C LEU A 9 6.82 9.57 -58.68
N PRO A 10 6.59 10.07 -57.43
CA PRO A 10 7.36 11.15 -56.73
C PRO A 10 7.47 11.01 -55.18
N GLU A 11 8.50 11.59 -54.54
CA GLU A 11 8.52 12.86 -53.78
C GLU A 11 7.72 12.91 -52.45
N ALA A 12 8.40 13.49 -51.44
CA ALA A 12 7.90 14.13 -50.22
C ALA A 12 7.35 13.28 -49.05
N VAL A 13 8.12 13.25 -47.95
CA VAL A 13 7.83 13.92 -46.65
C VAL A 13 8.58 13.20 -45.51
N PRO A 14 9.43 13.90 -44.72
CA PRO A 14 9.87 13.41 -43.43
C PRO A 14 8.86 13.89 -42.37
N GLU A 15 7.88 13.07 -42.04
CA GLU A 15 7.03 13.34 -40.87
C GLU A 15 7.11 12.21 -39.86
N GLY A 16 7.54 12.62 -38.67
CA GLY A 16 7.85 11.76 -37.56
C GLY A 16 6.64 11.02 -37.07
N LYS A 17 6.82 9.73 -36.80
CA LYS A 17 6.02 9.00 -35.83
C LYS A 17 6.97 8.11 -35.05
N ARG A 18 7.49 8.66 -33.94
CA ARG A 18 8.08 7.87 -32.86
C ARG A 18 6.96 7.04 -32.23
N THR A 19 6.56 5.96 -32.89
CA THR A 19 5.60 5.01 -32.36
C THR A 19 6.38 3.95 -31.59
N ARG A 20 6.54 4.22 -30.29
CA ARG A 20 6.65 3.14 -29.32
C ARG A 20 5.27 2.48 -29.25
N PRO A 21 5.20 1.15 -29.36
CA PRO A 21 4.38 0.40 -28.44
C PRO A 21 5.38 -0.26 -27.49
N THR A 22 5.82 0.49 -26.47
CA THR A 22 6.45 -0.13 -25.31
C THR A 22 5.35 -0.90 -24.62
N ASN A 23 5.21 -2.16 -25.00
CA ASN A 23 4.40 -3.17 -24.35
C ASN A 23 4.72 -3.12 -22.85
N PRO A 24 3.85 -2.60 -21.97
CA PRO A 24 3.93 -2.93 -20.58
C PRO A 24 3.30 -4.32 -20.48
N ALA A 25 4.09 -5.34 -20.78
CA ALA A 25 3.77 -6.70 -20.40
C ALA A 25 3.71 -6.73 -18.87
N GLN A 26 2.55 -6.34 -18.31
CA GLN A 26 2.22 -6.64 -16.93
C GLN A 26 2.12 -8.16 -16.86
N PRO A 27 3.00 -8.86 -16.12
CA PRO A 27 2.75 -10.25 -15.84
C PRO A 27 1.38 -10.36 -15.18
N VAL A 28 0.55 -11.18 -15.81
CA VAL A 28 -0.81 -11.47 -15.43
C VAL A 28 -0.83 -11.95 -13.98
N ARG A 29 -1.51 -11.20 -13.13
CA ARG A 29 -2.40 -11.68 -12.06
C ARG A 29 -1.93 -12.94 -11.32
N GLN A 30 -1.09 -12.75 -10.30
CA GLN A 30 -1.22 -13.56 -9.09
C GLN A 30 -2.37 -12.96 -8.27
N THR A 31 -3.58 -13.47 -8.49
CA THR A 31 -4.79 -13.26 -7.68
C THR A 31 -4.66 -13.92 -6.31
N GLN A 32 -3.56 -13.69 -5.60
CA GLN A 32 -3.61 -13.79 -4.16
C GLN A 32 -4.47 -12.61 -3.74
N LYS A 33 -5.69 -12.86 -3.23
CA LYS A 33 -6.60 -11.84 -2.71
C LYS A 33 -5.79 -10.82 -1.90
N ARG A 34 -5.40 -9.71 -2.54
CA ARG A 34 -4.61 -8.68 -1.87
C ARG A 34 -5.60 -8.07 -0.90
N SER A 35 -5.41 -8.32 0.40
CA SER A 35 -6.19 -7.64 1.44
C SER A 35 -6.17 -6.15 1.10
N ARG A 36 -7.34 -5.48 1.14
CA ARG A 36 -7.41 -4.04 0.83
C ARG A 36 -6.49 -3.25 1.77
N VAL A 37 -6.35 -3.70 3.01
CA VAL A 37 -5.37 -3.20 3.99
C VAL A 37 -3.94 -3.33 3.47
N SER A 38 -3.62 -4.41 2.75
CA SER A 38 -2.30 -4.63 2.16
C SER A 38 -1.96 -3.67 1.01
N GLN A 39 -2.94 -2.91 0.49
CA GLN A 39 -2.72 -1.83 -0.47
C GLN A 39 -2.25 -0.52 0.17
N HIS A 40 -2.56 -0.28 1.44
CA HIS A 40 -2.16 0.95 2.14
C HIS A 40 -0.68 0.91 2.55
N PRO A 41 0.00 2.04 2.75
CA PRO A 41 1.38 2.04 3.24
C PRO A 41 1.52 1.34 4.61
N TYR A 42 2.66 0.66 4.83
CA TYR A 42 2.89 -0.14 6.04
C TYR A 42 2.74 0.67 7.33
N ARG A 43 3.22 1.91 7.31
CA ARG A 43 3.09 2.88 8.39
C ARG A 43 1.63 3.10 8.80
N ASP A 44 0.75 3.41 7.84
CA ASP A 44 -0.67 3.62 8.12
C ASP A 44 -1.31 2.38 8.74
N ARG A 45 -0.98 1.19 8.26
CA ARG A 45 -1.52 -0.05 8.84
C ARG A 45 -1.18 -0.19 10.32
N VAL A 46 0.06 0.13 10.70
CA VAL A 46 0.50 0.14 12.11
C VAL A 46 -0.25 1.21 12.90
N ILE A 47 -0.40 2.41 12.35
CA ILE A 47 -1.13 3.51 12.98
C ILE A 47 -2.57 3.11 13.27
N HIS A 48 -3.27 2.54 12.28
CA HIS A 48 -4.66 2.13 12.41
C HIS A 48 -4.85 1.03 13.46
N LEU A 49 -3.92 0.09 13.58
CA LEU A 49 -3.98 -0.92 14.64
C LEU A 49 -3.78 -0.29 16.03
N LEU A 50 -2.76 0.56 16.19
CA LEU A 50 -2.44 1.19 17.47
C LEU A 50 -3.48 2.23 17.91
N ALA A 51 -4.27 2.76 16.99
CA ALA A 51 -5.36 3.68 17.29
C ALA A 51 -6.45 3.03 18.15
N LEU A 52 -6.73 1.75 17.91
CA LEU A 52 -7.80 1.03 18.60
C LEU A 52 -7.39 0.61 20.02
N LYS A 53 -6.14 0.19 20.18
CA LYS A 53 -5.57 -0.21 21.48
C LYS A 53 -4.05 -0.21 21.44
N SER A 54 -3.44 -0.25 22.62
CA SER A 54 -2.03 -0.53 22.75
C SER A 54 -1.73 -2.00 22.40
N TYR A 55 -0.61 -2.24 21.73
CA TYR A 55 -0.19 -3.57 21.30
C TYR A 55 1.25 -3.86 21.71
N LYS A 56 1.55 -5.12 22.04
CA LYS A 56 2.94 -5.59 22.13
C LYS A 56 3.50 -5.86 20.74
N LYS A 57 4.80 -5.67 20.53
CA LYS A 57 5.47 -5.94 19.24
C LYS A 57 5.16 -7.33 18.65
N PRO A 58 5.27 -8.46 19.38
CA PRO A 58 4.94 -9.78 18.82
C PRO A 58 3.47 -9.93 18.46
N GLU A 59 2.55 -9.41 19.28
CA GLU A 59 1.11 -9.48 19.01
C GLU A 59 0.72 -8.66 17.78
N LEU A 60 1.28 -7.46 17.67
CA LEU A 60 1.08 -6.58 16.51
C LEU A 60 1.58 -7.25 15.23
N LEU A 61 2.73 -7.91 15.29
CA LEU A 61 3.33 -8.61 14.16
C LEU A 61 2.46 -9.78 13.68
N VAL A 62 1.87 -10.55 14.60
CA VAL A 62 0.92 -11.62 14.26
C VAL A 62 -0.32 -11.05 13.59
N ARG A 63 -0.89 -9.95 14.11
CA ARG A 63 -2.06 -9.30 13.51
C ARG A 63 -1.77 -8.76 12.10
N LEU A 64 -0.62 -8.11 11.94
CA LEU A 64 -0.11 -7.64 10.65
C LEU A 64 0.05 -8.80 9.66
N LEU A 65 0.66 -9.91 10.06
CA LEU A 65 0.84 -11.07 9.17
C LEU A 65 -0.50 -11.68 8.73
N ARG A 66 -1.49 -11.74 9.62
CA ARG A 66 -2.86 -12.19 9.28
C ARG A 66 -3.54 -11.29 8.24
N ASP A 67 -3.18 -10.00 8.20
CA ASP A 67 -3.67 -9.04 7.22
C ASP A 67 -2.94 -9.10 5.85
N GLY A 68 -2.02 -10.06 5.69
CA GLY A 68 -1.28 -10.27 4.44
C GLY A 68 -0.05 -9.36 4.29
N ILE A 69 0.49 -8.85 5.41
CA ILE A 69 1.76 -8.11 5.42
C ILE A 69 2.89 -9.01 4.93
N ARG A 70 3.75 -8.46 4.08
CA ARG A 70 4.89 -9.20 3.51
C ARG A 70 5.99 -9.34 4.56
N GLN A 71 6.70 -10.47 4.54
CA GLN A 71 7.78 -10.74 5.49
C GLN A 71 8.86 -9.64 5.51
N LYS A 72 9.18 -9.05 4.35
CA LYS A 72 10.16 -7.94 4.24
C LYS A 72 9.80 -6.70 5.05
N ASP A 73 8.52 -6.49 5.34
CA ASP A 73 8.05 -5.34 6.10
C ASP A 73 8.19 -5.59 7.63
N LYS A 74 8.45 -6.85 8.07
CA LYS A 74 8.64 -7.19 9.51
C LYS A 74 9.85 -6.50 10.12
N ASP A 75 10.96 -6.45 9.41
CA ASP A 75 12.21 -5.84 9.91
C ASP A 75 12.04 -4.34 10.13
N CYS A 76 11.21 -3.70 9.30
CA CYS A 76 10.87 -2.28 9.42
C CYS A 76 9.92 -1.97 10.59
N LEU A 77 9.24 -2.97 11.18
CA LEU A 77 8.25 -2.75 12.25
C LEU A 77 8.84 -1.98 13.43
N GLY A 78 10.07 -2.32 13.84
CA GLY A 78 10.73 -1.66 14.96
C GLY A 78 10.94 -0.16 14.70
N SER A 79 11.44 0.18 13.52
CA SER A 79 11.66 1.58 13.11
C SER A 79 10.35 2.35 12.97
N VAL A 80 9.32 1.72 12.41
CA VAL A 80 7.99 2.34 12.29
C VAL A 80 7.40 2.59 13.68
N LEU A 81 7.46 1.61 14.59
CA LEU A 81 6.94 1.74 15.95
C LEU A 81 7.61 2.89 16.71
N GLN A 82 8.92 3.08 16.59
CA GLN A 82 9.60 4.23 17.21
C GLN A 82 9.10 5.58 16.67
N GLN A 83 8.74 5.63 15.39
CA GLN A 83 8.24 6.85 14.76
C GLN A 83 6.77 7.11 15.12
N VAL A 84 5.92 6.09 15.15
CA VAL A 84 4.47 6.25 15.28
C VAL A 84 3.89 5.99 16.66
N ALA A 85 4.66 5.35 17.54
CA ALA A 85 4.20 4.89 18.83
C ALA A 85 5.15 5.29 19.96
N THR A 86 4.61 5.37 21.16
CA THR A 86 5.37 5.50 22.40
C THR A 86 5.45 4.12 23.04
N LEU A 87 6.67 3.65 23.33
CA LEU A 87 6.91 2.40 24.04
C LEU A 87 6.72 2.64 25.55
N ASN A 88 5.84 1.87 26.17
CA ASN A 88 5.74 1.77 27.61
C ASN A 88 6.72 0.69 28.12
N PRO A 89 7.80 1.06 28.83
CA PRO A 89 8.82 0.12 29.29
C PRO A 89 8.33 -0.81 30.40
N LYS A 90 7.20 -0.50 31.06
CA LYS A 90 6.64 -1.37 32.11
C LYS A 90 6.11 -2.69 31.56
N ASP A 91 5.44 -2.62 30.41
CA ASP A 91 4.70 -3.76 29.85
C ASP A 91 5.13 -4.11 28.41
N ASN A 92 6.10 -3.38 27.85
CA ASN A 92 6.53 -3.45 26.45
C ASN A 92 5.38 -3.26 25.45
N THR A 93 4.42 -2.41 25.81
CA THR A 93 3.27 -2.05 24.99
C THR A 93 3.57 -0.78 24.21
N TYR A 94 3.13 -0.74 22.95
CA TYR A 94 3.24 0.42 22.08
C TYR A 94 1.86 1.08 22.02
N THR A 95 1.83 2.39 22.23
CA THR A 95 0.62 3.21 22.17
C THR A 95 0.78 4.26 21.08
N LEU A 96 -0.27 4.53 20.30
CA LEU A 96 -0.19 5.52 19.22
C LEU A 96 0.17 6.92 19.76
N LYS A 97 1.01 7.65 19.03
CA LYS A 97 1.30 9.05 19.36
C LYS A 97 0.13 9.95 18.98
N ASP A 98 -0.14 10.94 19.82
CA ASP A 98 -1.34 11.77 19.74
C ASP A 98 -1.49 12.50 18.38
N TYR A 99 -0.39 13.07 17.88
CA TYR A 99 -0.39 13.77 16.59
C TYR A 99 -0.72 12.89 15.37
N LEU A 100 -0.82 11.57 15.52
CA LEU A 100 -1.19 10.66 14.45
C LEU A 100 -2.67 10.32 14.44
N PHE A 101 -3.45 10.71 15.44
CA PHE A 101 -4.90 10.54 15.40
C PHE A 101 -5.51 11.27 14.19
N LYS A 102 -4.93 12.41 13.78
CA LYS A 102 -5.31 13.13 12.55
C LYS A 102 -5.02 12.41 11.24
N ALA A 103 -4.19 11.36 11.24
CA ALA A 103 -3.86 10.56 10.07
C ALA A 103 -4.77 9.32 9.92
N LEU A 104 -5.72 9.12 10.83
CA LEU A 104 -6.61 7.96 10.85
C LEU A 104 -7.74 8.10 9.83
N GLN A 105 -8.07 6.98 9.18
CA GLN A 105 -9.13 6.87 8.19
C GLN A 105 -10.31 6.09 8.78
N ARG A 106 -11.51 6.67 8.74
CA ARG A 106 -12.73 6.04 9.25
C ARG A 106 -13.18 4.85 8.40
N ASP A 107 -12.93 4.92 7.09
CA ASP A 107 -13.27 3.83 6.16
C ASP A 107 -12.10 2.86 5.93
N TRP A 108 -11.29 2.63 6.96
CA TRP A 108 -10.17 1.69 6.85
C TRP A 108 -10.69 0.27 6.60
N PRO A 109 -10.19 -0.44 5.57
CA PRO A 109 -10.69 -1.76 5.19
C PRO A 109 -10.40 -2.88 6.21
N GLY A 110 -9.57 -2.60 7.21
CA GLY A 110 -9.23 -3.53 8.29
C GLY A 110 -10.03 -3.32 9.58
N TYR A 111 -11.00 -2.39 9.59
CA TYR A 111 -11.88 -2.17 10.73
C TYR A 111 -13.24 -2.82 10.51
N ASP A 112 -13.65 -3.61 11.48
CA ASP A 112 -15.03 -4.02 11.67
C ASP A 112 -15.89 -2.84 12.19
N GLU A 113 -17.22 -2.93 12.08
CA GLU A 113 -18.13 -1.86 12.51
C GLU A 113 -17.91 -1.43 13.98
N ARG A 114 -17.59 -2.40 14.84
CA ARG A 114 -17.26 -2.15 16.25
C ARG A 114 -15.97 -1.35 16.40
N GLU A 115 -14.96 -1.65 15.57
CA GLU A 115 -13.68 -0.94 15.58
C GLU A 115 -13.83 0.47 15.00
N LYS A 116 -14.66 0.64 13.97
CA LYS A 116 -15.01 1.97 13.43
C LYS A 116 -15.68 2.83 14.51
N GLN A 117 -16.66 2.29 15.24
CA GLN A 117 -17.32 3.03 16.32
C GLN A 117 -16.36 3.36 17.47
N ALA A 118 -15.46 2.44 17.83
CA ALA A 118 -14.42 2.73 18.82
C ALA A 118 -13.49 3.86 18.37
N LEU A 119 -13.08 3.86 17.09
CA LEU A 119 -12.28 4.91 16.50
C LEU A 119 -12.99 6.26 16.55
N GLU A 120 -14.29 6.31 16.26
CA GLU A 120 -15.07 7.54 16.32
C GLU A 120 -15.09 8.15 17.73
N VAL A 121 -15.25 7.34 18.77
CA VAL A 121 -15.17 7.81 20.17
C VAL A 121 -13.78 8.34 20.51
N ILE A 122 -12.73 7.70 19.99
CA ILE A 122 -11.34 8.13 20.21
C ILE A 122 -11.04 9.45 19.49
N LEU A 123 -11.58 9.64 18.28
CA LEU A 123 -11.43 10.86 17.49
C LEU A 123 -12.34 12.01 17.95
N ALA A 124 -13.36 11.73 18.74
CA ALA A 124 -14.28 12.73 19.29
C ALA A 124 -13.79 13.38 20.60
N ARG A 125 -12.65 12.93 21.13
CA ARG A 125 -11.99 13.53 22.30
C ARG A 125 -11.04 14.64 21.88
#